data_AF-A0A1R3WTR3-F1
#
_entry.id   AF-A0A1R3WTR3-F1
#
_cell.length_a   1.000
_cell.length_b   1.000
_cell.length_c   1.000
_cell.angle_alpha   90.00
_cell.angle_beta   90.00
_cell.angle_gamma   90.00
#
_symmetry.space_group_name_H-M   'P 1'
#
loop_
_entity.id
_entity.type
_entity.pdbx_description
1 polymer ?
#
loop_
_entity_poly.entity_id
_entity_poly.type
_entity_poly.pdbx_seq_one_letter_code
_entity_poly.pdbx_strand_id
1 'polypeptide(L)'
;MTNEPRPAGVTPPVAVVFASVTFIALSIGGLGVASLVLNADVIPVRGLGAIPGVIGQVAALALFAGVLMWGLKADPPSYLTAIPCAIAAFVGEAAGIVVGALVSGADPARGVAAAGSVALGFPGPVVAAAGLLAGFLGVFLCRTGAEGPRWRWEDDEDAP
;
A
#
# COMPACT_ATOMS: atom_id res chain seq x y z
N MET A 1 -31.36 12.88 -23.69
CA MET A 1 -30.15 12.84 -22.84
C MET A 1 -30.63 13.07 -21.42
N THR A 2 -30.89 12.00 -20.67
CA THR A 2 -31.28 12.10 -19.26
C THR A 2 -30.08 12.63 -18.47
N ASN A 3 -30.25 13.74 -17.76
CA ASN A 3 -29.24 14.33 -16.87
C ASN A 3 -29.11 13.50 -15.58
N GLU A 4 -29.01 12.17 -15.69
CA GLU A 4 -28.76 11.35 -14.52
C GLU A 4 -27.32 11.56 -14.07
N PRO A 5 -27.09 11.96 -12.80
CA PRO A 5 -25.75 12.05 -12.25
C PRO A 5 -25.09 10.67 -12.38
N ARG A 6 -24.02 10.59 -13.18
CA ARG A 6 -23.22 9.36 -13.28
C ARG A 6 -22.80 8.95 -11.86
N PRO A 7 -22.89 7.66 -11.48
CA PRO A 7 -22.56 7.21 -10.12
C PRO A 7 -21.21 7.77 -9.70
N ALA A 8 -21.15 8.40 -8.53
CA ALA A 8 -19.89 8.88 -7.99
C ALA A 8 -19.03 7.68 -7.57
N GLY A 9 -17.73 7.73 -7.84
CA GLY A 9 -16.80 6.72 -7.32
C GLY A 9 -16.71 6.74 -5.79
N VAL A 10 -15.97 5.79 -5.23
CA VAL A 10 -15.79 5.66 -3.77
C VAL A 10 -15.17 6.94 -3.20
N THR A 11 -15.63 7.37 -2.02
CA THR A 11 -15.07 8.55 -1.36
C THR A 11 -13.58 8.37 -1.04
N PRO A 12 -12.76 9.43 -1.13
CA PRO A 12 -11.31 9.31 -0.92
C PRO A 12 -10.88 8.59 0.37
N PRO A 13 -11.49 8.86 1.56
CA PRO A 13 -11.12 8.15 2.78
C PRO A 13 -11.36 6.64 2.69
N VAL A 14 -12.48 6.22 2.09
CA VAL A 14 -12.83 4.80 1.96
C VAL A 14 -11.89 4.12 0.97
N ALA A 15 -11.56 4.78 -0.15
CA ALA A 15 -10.58 4.29 -1.10
C ALA A 15 -9.19 4.09 -0.46
N VAL A 16 -8.76 5.00 0.43
CA VAL A 16 -7.51 4.85 1.19
C VAL A 16 -7.54 3.62 2.09
N VAL A 17 -8.65 3.34 2.76
CA VAL A 17 -8.79 2.14 3.61
C VAL A 17 -8.63 0.86 2.77
N PHE A 18 -9.37 0.74 1.67
CA PHE A 18 -9.27 -0.43 0.79
C PHE A 18 -7.88 -0.60 0.18
N ALA A 19 -7.29 0.51 -0.28
CA ALA A 19 -5.93 0.51 -0.80
C ALA A 19 -4.90 0.14 0.27
N SER A 20 -5.08 0.58 1.53
CA SER A 20 -4.20 0.24 2.65
C SER A 20 -4.25 -1.25 2.99
N VAL A 21 -5.44 -1.84 3.04
CA VAL A 21 -5.63 -3.29 3.25
C VAL A 21 -4.97 -4.06 2.10
N THR A 22 -5.20 -3.62 0.87
CA THR A 22 -4.60 -4.23 -0.33
C THR A 22 -3.07 -4.15 -0.29
N PHE A 23 -2.51 -3.00 0.10
CA PHE A 23 -1.08 -2.80 0.24
C PHE A 23 -0.47 -3.77 1.27
N ILE A 24 -1.04 -3.86 2.47
CA ILE A 24 -0.54 -4.77 3.50
C ILE A 24 -0.67 -6.23 3.07
N ALA A 25 -1.80 -6.62 2.47
CA ALA A 25 -2.00 -7.98 1.99
C ALA A 25 -0.98 -8.36 0.91
N LEU A 26 -0.78 -7.49 -0.09
CA LEU A 26 0.22 -7.70 -1.15
C LEU A 26 1.64 -7.68 -0.61
N SER A 27 1.96 -6.81 0.35
CA SER A 27 3.28 -6.75 0.97
C SER A 27 3.58 -8.04 1.73
N ILE A 28 2.71 -8.45 2.66
CA ILE A 28 2.93 -9.66 3.47
C ILE A 28 2.95 -10.91 2.58
N GLY A 29 1.98 -11.04 1.67
CA GLY A 29 1.89 -12.18 0.76
C GLY A 29 3.08 -12.23 -0.21
N GLY A 30 3.45 -11.08 -0.79
CA GLY A 30 4.57 -10.97 -1.72
C GLY A 30 5.91 -11.23 -1.06
N LEU A 31 6.15 -10.68 0.13
CA LEU A 31 7.37 -10.94 0.91
C LEU A 31 7.46 -12.40 1.32
N GLY A 32 6.35 -13.01 1.74
CA GLY A 32 6.29 -14.43 2.09
C GLY A 32 6.62 -15.33 0.89
N VAL A 33 5.97 -15.10 -0.26
CA VAL A 33 6.25 -15.86 -1.49
C VAL A 33 7.69 -15.66 -1.95
N ALA A 34 8.18 -14.42 -1.99
CA ALA A 34 9.55 -14.12 -2.40
C ALA A 34 10.58 -14.76 -1.47
N SER A 35 10.34 -14.75 -0.15
CA SER A 35 11.19 -15.40 0.83
C SER A 35 11.29 -16.92 0.61
N LEU A 36 10.17 -17.59 0.33
CA LEU A 36 10.15 -19.02 0.00
C LEU A 36 10.89 -19.34 -1.30
N VAL A 37 10.69 -18.52 -2.34
CA VAL A 37 11.32 -18.71 -3.66
C VAL A 37 12.83 -18.47 -3.60
N LEU A 38 13.25 -17.43 -2.88
CA LEU A 38 14.66 -17.03 -2.78
C LEU A 38 15.40 -17.76 -1.65
N ASN A 39 14.68 -18.54 -0.84
CA ASN A 39 15.18 -19.20 0.37
C ASN A 39 16.01 -18.24 1.25
N ALA A 40 15.47 -17.03 1.45
CA ALA A 40 16.15 -15.92 2.11
C ALA A 40 15.21 -15.24 3.10
N ASP A 41 15.76 -14.86 4.26
CA ASP A 41 15.03 -14.09 5.25
C ASP A 41 14.80 -12.65 4.77
N VAL A 42 13.62 -12.10 5.07
CA VAL A 42 13.27 -10.71 4.75
C VAL A 42 14.22 -9.74 5.48
N ILE A 43 14.64 -10.09 6.70
CA ILE A 43 15.69 -9.37 7.44
C ILE A 43 16.84 -10.36 7.70
N PRO A 44 17.90 -10.36 6.90
CA PRO A 44 18.99 -11.34 7.00
C PRO A 44 19.96 -11.06 8.17
N VAL A 45 19.70 -10.03 8.97
CA VAL A 45 20.62 -9.61 10.05
C VAL A 45 20.33 -10.39 11.33
N ARG A 46 21.21 -11.33 11.66
CA ARG A 46 21.13 -12.13 12.89
C ARG A 46 21.12 -11.24 14.14
N GLY A 47 20.12 -11.46 15.00
CA GLY A 47 19.99 -10.78 16.29
C GLY A 47 19.10 -9.53 16.27
N LEU A 48 18.63 -9.07 15.11
CA LEU A 48 17.47 -8.18 15.05
C LEU A 48 16.21 -9.05 15.08
N GLY A 49 15.38 -8.88 16.11
CA GLY A 49 14.09 -9.56 16.21
C GLY A 49 13.09 -9.06 15.15
N ALA A 50 11.81 -9.42 15.31
CA ALA A 50 10.76 -9.01 14.37
C ALA A 50 10.41 -7.50 14.43
N ILE A 51 10.80 -6.80 15.51
CA ILE A 51 10.37 -5.42 15.82
C ILE A 51 10.73 -4.42 14.70
N PRO A 52 11.97 -4.36 14.18
CA PRO A 52 12.33 -3.45 13.08
C PRO A 52 11.48 -3.66 11.83
N GLY A 53 11.17 -4.91 11.47
CA GLY A 53 10.32 -5.21 10.32
C GLY A 53 8.87 -4.74 10.51
N VAL A 54 8.32 -4.94 11.71
CA VAL A 54 6.97 -4.45 12.05
C VAL A 54 6.91 -2.93 11.99
N ILE A 55 7.89 -2.23 12.60
CA ILE A 55 7.94 -0.76 12.58
C ILE A 55 8.16 -0.25 11.16
N GLY A 56 9.01 -0.92 10.36
CA GLY A 56 9.16 -0.71 8.93
C GLY A 56 7.82 -0.72 8.19
N GLN A 57 7.06 -1.80 8.35
CA GLN A 57 5.77 -1.94 7.65
C GLN A 57 4.71 -0.95 8.12
N VAL A 58 4.67 -0.62 9.42
CA VAL A 58 3.76 0.42 9.93
C VAL A 58 4.11 1.79 9.35
N ALA A 59 5.40 2.12 9.28
CA ALA A 59 5.86 3.37 8.68
C ALA A 59 5.58 3.43 7.17
N ALA A 60 5.82 2.33 6.44
CA ALA A 60 5.49 2.19 5.03
C ALA A 60 3.99 2.43 4.78
N LEU A 61 3.13 1.80 5.58
CA LEU A 61 1.68 1.97 5.51
C LEU A 61 1.26 3.41 5.78
N ALA A 62 1.79 4.03 6.84
CA ALA A 62 1.44 5.40 7.21
C ALA A 62 1.80 6.40 6.11
N LEU A 63 3.00 6.28 5.54
CA LEU A 63 3.43 7.15 4.43
C LEU A 63 2.66 6.88 3.15
N PHE A 64 2.42 5.61 2.82
CA PHE A 64 1.56 5.22 1.69
C PHE A 64 0.17 5.85 1.81
N ALA A 65 -0.51 5.65 2.94
CA ALA A 65 -1.86 6.16 3.17
C ALA A 65 -1.90 7.69 3.16
N GLY A 66 -0.90 8.35 3.75
CA GLY A 66 -0.78 9.81 3.74
C GLY A 66 -0.62 10.38 2.33
N VAL A 67 0.26 9.79 1.52
CA VAL A 67 0.50 10.21 0.14
C VAL A 67 -0.70 9.94 -0.75
N LEU A 68 -1.35 8.78 -0.60
CA LEU A 68 -2.56 8.46 -1.35
C LEU A 68 -3.68 9.43 -0.98
N MET A 69 -3.93 9.67 0.30
CA MET A 69 -4.94 10.60 0.77
C MET A 69 -4.67 12.03 0.25
N TRP A 70 -3.42 12.44 0.16
CA TRP A 70 -3.04 13.73 -0.44
C TRP A 70 -3.29 13.75 -1.95
N GLY A 71 -2.87 12.73 -2.69
CA GLY A 71 -3.04 12.67 -4.14
C GLY A 71 -4.49 12.51 -4.59
N LEU A 72 -5.35 11.92 -3.76
CA LEU A 72 -6.80 11.83 -4.03
C LEU A 72 -7.55 13.15 -3.82
N LYS A 73 -6.90 14.21 -3.30
CA LYS A 73 -7.50 15.55 -3.22
C LYS A 73 -7.51 16.29 -4.56
N ALA A 74 -6.75 15.82 -5.56
CA ALA A 74 -6.74 16.41 -6.90
C ALA A 74 -8.05 16.09 -7.63
N ASP A 75 -8.55 17.04 -8.43
CA ASP A 75 -9.75 16.86 -9.26
C ASP A 75 -9.41 17.00 -10.76
N PRO A 76 -9.48 15.91 -11.55
CA PRO A 76 -9.71 14.53 -11.13
C PRO A 76 -8.44 13.88 -10.54
N PRO A 77 -8.56 12.87 -9.65
CA PRO A 77 -7.42 12.20 -9.06
C PRO A 77 -6.60 11.46 -10.13
N SER A 78 -5.27 11.68 -10.16
CA SER A 78 -4.39 11.13 -11.20
C SER A 78 -3.92 9.71 -10.90
N TYR A 79 -3.86 8.83 -11.90
CA TYR A 79 -3.25 7.50 -11.76
C TYR A 79 -1.74 7.58 -11.48
N LEU A 80 -1.10 8.71 -11.84
CA LEU A 80 0.31 8.94 -11.52
C LEU A 80 0.56 9.07 -10.01
N THR A 81 -0.46 9.28 -9.18
CA THR A 81 -0.37 9.24 -7.71
C THR A 81 0.14 7.90 -7.19
N ALA A 82 0.00 6.81 -7.95
CA ALA A 82 0.56 5.50 -7.58
C ALA A 82 2.10 5.52 -7.45
N ILE A 83 2.79 6.34 -8.26
CA ILE A 83 4.26 6.45 -8.24
C ILE A 83 4.78 7.00 -6.90
N PRO A 84 4.35 8.19 -6.42
CA PRO A 84 4.78 8.67 -5.11
C PRO A 84 4.29 7.78 -3.97
N CYS A 85 3.18 7.04 -4.12
CA CYS A 85 2.76 6.03 -3.13
C CYS A 85 3.78 4.89 -3.00
N ALA A 86 4.28 4.37 -4.14
CA ALA A 86 5.31 3.33 -4.16
C ALA A 86 6.62 3.83 -3.53
N ILE A 87 7.05 5.05 -3.87
CA ILE A 87 8.24 5.68 -3.29
C ILE A 87 8.05 5.86 -1.78
N ALA A 88 6.89 6.34 -1.34
CA ALA A 88 6.58 6.57 0.07
C ALA A 88 6.56 5.26 0.88
N ALA A 89 6.01 4.18 0.33
CA ALA A 89 6.04 2.86 0.95
C ALA A 89 7.48 2.36 1.12
N PHE A 90 8.30 2.43 0.07
CA PHE A 90 9.71 2.02 0.11
C PHE A 90 10.53 2.84 1.11
N VAL A 91 10.42 4.16 1.07
CA VAL A 91 11.12 5.06 2.01
C VAL A 91 10.63 4.85 3.44
N GLY A 92 9.33 4.64 3.63
CA GLY A 92 8.73 4.37 4.93
C GLY A 92 9.22 3.07 5.54
N GLU A 93 9.34 2.01 4.74
CA GLU A 93 9.90 0.73 5.19
C GLU A 93 11.36 0.92 5.65
N ALA A 94 12.20 1.50 4.79
CA ALA A 94 13.62 1.69 5.09
C ALA A 94 13.83 2.57 6.33
N ALA A 95 13.14 3.71 6.41
CA ALA A 95 13.22 4.60 7.57
C ALA A 95 12.66 3.95 8.84
N GLY A 96 11.55 3.22 8.73
CA GLY A 96 10.92 2.52 9.84
C GLY A 96 11.79 1.39 10.39
N ILE A 97 12.57 0.69 9.55
CA ILE A 97 13.53 -0.31 10.00
C ILE A 97 14.66 0.35 10.82
N VAL A 98 15.20 1.49 10.37
CA VAL A 98 16.21 2.23 11.13
C VAL A 98 15.64 2.65 12.49
N VAL A 99 14.45 3.25 12.52
CA VAL A 99 13.79 3.65 13.76
C VAL A 99 13.52 2.45 14.65
N GLY A 100 13.02 1.34 14.10
CA GLY A 100 12.70 0.15 14.87
C GLY A 100 13.93 -0.56 15.44
N ALA A 101 15.06 -0.51 14.73
CA ALA A 101 16.34 -0.98 15.26
C ALA A 101 16.80 -0.13 16.46
N LEU A 102 16.68 1.20 16.37
CA LEU A 102 17.02 2.12 17.46
C LEU A 102 16.12 1.91 18.68
N VAL A 103 14.81 1.75 18.47
CA VAL A 103 13.84 1.48 19.54
C VAL A 103 14.11 0.13 20.22
N SER A 104 14.62 -0.84 19.48
CA SER A 104 15.00 -2.17 20.01
C SER A 104 16.32 -2.16 20.78
N GLY A 105 17.00 -1.01 20.90
CA GLY A 105 18.31 -0.90 21.55
C GLY A 105 19.46 -1.50 20.74
N ALA A 106 19.26 -1.75 19.45
CA ALA A 106 20.32 -2.25 18.58
C ALA A 106 21.34 -1.15 18.27
N ASP A 107 22.58 -1.55 18.01
CA ASP A 107 23.63 -0.66 17.50
C ASP A 107 23.11 0.06 16.22
N PRO A 108 23.15 1.41 16.16
CA PRO A 108 22.74 2.18 15.00
C PRO A 108 23.37 1.69 13.68
N ALA A 109 24.63 1.23 13.71
CA ALA A 109 25.30 0.68 12.54
C ALA A 109 24.62 -0.59 12.02
N ARG A 110 24.10 -1.43 12.92
CA ARG A 110 23.31 -2.63 12.56
C ARG A 110 21.93 -2.27 12.03
N GLY A 111 21.31 -1.21 12.56
CA GLY A 111 20.04 -0.68 12.05
C GLY A 111 20.15 -0.17 10.61
N VAL A 112 21.21 0.60 10.31
CA VAL A 112 21.49 1.08 8.95
C VAL A 112 21.84 -0.07 8.01
N ALA A 113 22.64 -1.04 8.46
CA ALA A 113 22.95 -2.24 7.67
C ALA A 113 21.69 -3.06 7.35
N ALA A 114 20.79 -3.23 8.32
CA ALA A 114 19.50 -3.91 8.11
C ALA A 114 18.64 -3.17 7.10
N ALA A 115 18.46 -1.85 7.25
CA ALA A 115 17.70 -1.04 6.30
C ALA A 115 18.32 -1.10 4.90
N GLY A 116 19.65 -1.06 4.79
CA GLY A 116 20.37 -1.22 3.51
C GLY A 116 20.14 -2.59 2.87
N SER A 117 20.14 -3.67 3.66
CA SER A 117 19.88 -5.03 3.16
C SER A 117 18.45 -5.20 2.63
N VAL A 118 17.47 -4.56 3.26
CA VAL A 118 16.06 -4.58 2.82
C VAL A 118 15.88 -3.71 1.59
N ALA A 119 16.44 -2.50 1.61
CA ALA A 119 16.32 -1.52 0.52
C ALA A 119 17.00 -1.97 -0.77
N LEU A 120 18.15 -2.64 -0.67
CA LEU A 120 18.93 -3.14 -1.83
C LEU A 120 18.62 -4.60 -2.16
N GLY A 121 17.95 -5.32 -1.26
CA GLY A 121 17.55 -6.71 -1.43
C GLY A 121 16.21 -6.85 -2.16
N PHE A 122 15.69 -8.07 -2.18
CA PHE A 122 14.37 -8.36 -2.74
C PHE A 122 13.18 -7.70 -2.00
N PRO A 123 13.22 -7.40 -0.68
CA PRO A 123 12.06 -6.84 0.01
C PRO A 123 11.63 -5.48 -0.54
N GLY A 124 12.59 -4.57 -0.76
CA GLY A 124 12.30 -3.21 -1.23
C GLY A 124 11.48 -3.15 -2.52
N PRO A 125 11.89 -3.85 -3.60
CA PRO A 125 11.10 -3.96 -4.83
C PRO A 125 9.70 -4.54 -4.62
N VAL A 126 9.54 -5.53 -3.72
CA VAL A 126 8.23 -6.14 -3.41
C VAL A 126 7.31 -5.12 -2.74
N VAL A 127 7.79 -4.40 -1.74
CA VAL A 127 7.01 -3.36 -1.04
C VAL A 127 6.68 -2.19 -1.97
N ALA A 128 7.62 -1.76 -2.81
CA ALA A 128 7.38 -0.73 -3.82
C ALA A 128 6.31 -1.17 -4.84
N ALA A 129 6.38 -2.41 -5.34
CA ALA A 129 5.39 -2.95 -6.28
C ALA A 129 4.00 -3.08 -5.63
N ALA A 130 3.92 -3.54 -4.39
CA ALA A 130 2.69 -3.57 -3.62
C ALA A 130 2.09 -2.17 -3.46
N GLY A 131 2.91 -1.17 -3.12
CA GLY A 131 2.48 0.23 -3.01
C GLY A 131 2.00 0.81 -4.34
N LEU A 132 2.67 0.49 -5.45
CA LEU A 132 2.27 0.93 -6.78
C LEU A 132 0.89 0.37 -7.17
N LEU A 133 0.69 -0.95 -7.00
CA LEU A 133 -0.57 -1.62 -7.34
C LEU A 133 -1.72 -1.15 -6.43
N ALA A 134 -1.48 -1.06 -5.13
CA ALA A 134 -2.48 -0.58 -4.18
C ALA A 134 -2.85 0.90 -4.41
N GLY A 135 -1.87 1.75 -4.71
CA GLY A 135 -2.11 3.16 -5.05
C GLY A 135 -2.91 3.31 -6.34
N PHE A 136 -2.60 2.51 -7.36
CA PHE A 136 -3.38 2.45 -8.59
C PHE A 136 -4.84 2.05 -8.32
N LEU A 137 -5.06 0.99 -7.53
CA LEU A 137 -6.40 0.53 -7.16
C LEU A 137 -7.17 1.57 -6.34
N GLY A 138 -6.50 2.28 -5.43
CA GLY A 138 -7.12 3.38 -4.68
C GLY A 138 -7.63 4.50 -5.59
N VAL A 139 -6.82 4.93 -6.56
CA VAL A 139 -7.25 5.92 -7.56
C VAL A 139 -8.36 5.37 -8.45
N PHE A 140 -8.26 4.10 -8.85
CA PHE A 140 -9.27 3.43 -9.65
C PHE A 140 -10.63 3.47 -8.94
N LEU A 141 -10.70 3.09 -7.66
CA LEU A 141 -11.93 3.12 -6.85
C LEU A 141 -12.61 4.50 -6.80
N CYS A 142 -11.83 5.57 -6.72
CA CYS A 142 -12.37 6.94 -6.75
C CYS A 142 -12.85 7.36 -8.13
N ARG A 143 -12.28 6.80 -9.21
CA ARG A 143 -12.62 7.18 -10.60
C ARG A 143 -13.74 6.34 -11.19
N THR A 144 -13.88 5.08 -10.80
CA THR A 144 -14.94 4.21 -11.32
C THR A 144 -16.22 4.39 -10.53
N GLY A 145 -17.17 5.09 -11.15
CA GLY A 145 -18.58 5.04 -10.77
C GLY A 145 -19.17 3.71 -11.21
N ALA A 146 -19.00 2.66 -10.42
CA ALA A 146 -19.76 1.44 -10.61
C ALA A 146 -21.21 1.72 -10.19
N GLU A 147 -22.17 1.40 -11.05
CA GLU A 147 -23.56 1.32 -10.62
C GLU A 147 -23.65 0.31 -9.48
N GLY A 148 -24.49 0.60 -8.47
CA GLY A 148 -24.72 -0.34 -7.38
C GLY A 148 -25.14 -1.71 -7.96
N PRO A 149 -24.82 -2.83 -7.29
CA PRO A 149 -25.24 -4.14 -7.77
C PRO A 149 -26.76 -4.17 -7.91
N ARG A 150 -27.24 -4.08 -9.16
CA ARG A 150 -28.66 -4.15 -9.50
C ARG A 150 -29.06 -5.61 -9.61
N TRP A 151 -30.15 -5.96 -8.96
CA TRP A 151 -30.69 -7.30 -9.06
C TRP A 151 -31.80 -7.32 -10.10
N ARG A 152 -31.93 -8.43 -10.84
CA ARG A 152 -32.92 -8.54 -11.93
C ARG A 152 -34.36 -8.26 -11.51
N TRP A 153 -34.71 -8.48 -10.24
CA TRP A 153 -36.07 -8.21 -9.74
C TRP A 153 -36.32 -6.72 -9.45
N GLU A 154 -35.29 -5.87 -9.40
CA GLU A 154 -35.43 -4.42 -9.22
C GLU A 154 -35.84 -3.72 -10.53
N ASP A 155 -35.80 -4.43 -11.66
CA ASP A 155 -36.19 -3.93 -12.97
C ASP A 155 -37.64 -4.31 -13.34
N ASP A 156 -38.30 -5.16 -12.52
CA ASP A 156 -39.64 -5.69 -12.79
C ASP A 156 -40.78 -4.72 -12.38
N GLU A 157 -40.50 -3.70 -11.56
CA GLU A 157 -41.52 -2.71 -11.11
C GLU A 157 -41.82 -1.63 -12.17
N ASP A 158 -40.99 -1.49 -13.21
CA ASP A 158 -41.10 -0.47 -14.27
C ASP A 158 -41.57 -1.04 -15.63
N ALA A 159 -41.97 -2.31 -15.70
CA ALA A 159 -42.49 -2.92 -16.92
C ALA A 159 -43.99 -2.58 -17.13
N PRO A 160 -44.38 -1.98 -18.27
CA PRO A 160 -45.78 -1.62 -18.57
C PRO A 160 -46.71 -2.81 -18.83
#